data_AF-A0A958X937-F1
#
_entry.id   AF-A0A958X937-F1
#
_cell.length_a   1.000
_cell.length_b   1.000
_cell.length_c   1.000
_cell.angle_alpha   90.00
_cell.angle_beta   90.00
_cell.angle_gamma   90.00
#
_symmetry.space_group_name_H-M   'P 1'
#
loop_
_entity.id
_entity.type
_entity.pdbx_description
1 polymer ?
#
loop_
_entity_poly.entity_id
_entity_poly.type
_entity_poly.pdbx_seq_one_letter_code
_entity_poly.pdbx_strand_id
1 'polypeptide(L)'
;MDIFKDISRAISPDLPKDLGDMDSHLNFILPKIIPYGEDLREENFWLSKRWKEVRDDEGFHESILHIFNEGGEYLLSLDGNVVKGNWKRLNKDNTLILEIAGKSELFDLRFLNGDFMVLTKHGDQVKKGLRRYFCLVYEPATRGGGKELDWRNIMEKMFNIWRENSLSLVAWLIFVGAIGLIIYMSFR
;
A
#
# COMPACT_ATOMS: atom_id res chain seq x y z
N MET A 1 32.02 12.35 -1.79
CA MET A 1 30.69 12.12 -2.40
C MET A 1 30.08 10.81 -1.88
N ASP A 2 30.87 9.87 -1.37
CA ASP A 2 30.40 8.59 -0.81
C ASP A 2 29.78 8.68 0.60
N ILE A 3 30.25 9.59 1.46
CA ILE A 3 29.74 9.72 2.84
C ILE A 3 28.23 10.00 2.89
N PHE A 4 27.71 10.86 2.01
CA PHE A 4 26.27 11.14 1.93
C PHE A 4 25.46 9.93 1.45
N LYS A 5 26.03 9.11 0.56
CA LYS A 5 25.40 7.89 0.04
C LYS A 5 25.41 6.78 1.10
N ASP A 6 26.49 6.66 1.86
CA ASP A 6 26.61 5.68 2.95
C ASP A 6 25.71 6.03 4.13
N ILE A 7 25.59 7.32 4.47
CA ILE A 7 24.60 7.81 5.45
C ILE A 7 23.17 7.55 4.95
N SER A 8 22.89 7.82 3.67
CA SER A 8 21.57 7.55 3.08
C SER A 8 21.20 6.06 3.11
N ARG A 9 22.16 5.15 2.83
CA ARG A 9 21.96 3.69 2.90
C ARG A 9 21.86 3.16 4.32
N ALA A 10 22.60 3.73 5.27
CA ALA A 10 22.50 3.36 6.68
C ALA A 10 21.14 3.76 7.28
N ILE A 11 20.59 4.89 6.82
CA ILE A 11 19.28 5.40 7.26
C ILE A 11 18.13 4.72 6.48
N SER A 12 18.37 4.26 5.26
CA SER A 12 17.37 3.65 4.39
C SER A 12 17.95 2.44 3.62
N PRO A 13 17.98 1.24 4.23
CA PRO A 13 18.43 0.03 3.56
C PRO A 13 17.55 -0.29 2.36
N ASP A 14 18.10 -1.01 1.39
CA ASP A 14 17.36 -1.53 0.25
C ASP A 14 16.38 -2.63 0.68
N LEU A 15 15.32 -2.84 -0.11
CA LEU A 15 14.40 -3.96 0.11
C LEU A 15 15.19 -5.28 -0.07
N PRO A 16 15.12 -6.23 0.88
CA PRO A 16 15.81 -7.50 0.73
C PRO A 16 15.30 -8.26 -0.50
N LYS A 17 16.24 -8.65 -1.38
CA LYS A 17 15.91 -9.26 -2.68
C LYS A 17 15.60 -10.76 -2.59
N ASP A 18 15.88 -11.36 -1.45
CA ASP A 18 15.84 -12.80 -1.17
C ASP A 18 14.56 -13.25 -0.43
N LEU A 19 13.57 -12.36 -0.26
CA LEU A 19 12.29 -12.67 0.40
C LEU A 19 11.41 -13.67 -0.39
N GLY A 20 11.74 -13.96 -1.65
CA GLY A 20 11.09 -15.00 -2.44
C GLY A 20 9.74 -14.58 -3.04
N ASP A 21 8.68 -14.58 -2.23
CA ASP A 21 7.28 -14.38 -2.64
C ASP A 21 6.70 -13.02 -2.20
N MET A 22 5.54 -12.64 -2.74
CA MET A 22 4.91 -11.34 -2.46
C MET A 22 4.43 -11.23 -1.01
N ASP A 23 3.89 -12.30 -0.43
CA ASP A 23 3.42 -12.29 0.96
C ASP A 23 4.57 -12.04 1.94
N SER A 24 5.76 -12.57 1.68
CA SER A 24 6.98 -12.34 2.46
C SER A 24 7.47 -10.89 2.34
N HIS A 25 7.38 -10.29 1.15
CA HIS A 25 7.64 -8.86 0.97
C HIS A 25 6.64 -8.01 1.77
N LEU A 26 5.35 -8.31 1.69
CA LEU A 26 4.31 -7.58 2.42
C LEU A 26 4.49 -7.72 3.95
N ASN A 27 4.82 -8.92 4.44
CA ASN A 27 5.13 -9.13 5.87
C ASN A 27 6.31 -8.25 6.34
N PHE A 28 7.30 -8.02 5.49
CA PHE A 28 8.45 -7.16 5.80
C PHE A 28 8.11 -5.67 5.71
N ILE A 29 7.36 -5.26 4.69
CA ILE A 29 7.07 -3.86 4.37
C ILE A 29 5.98 -3.30 5.28
N LEU A 30 4.85 -4.01 5.44
CA LEU A 30 3.65 -3.48 6.12
C LEU A 30 3.94 -2.92 7.52
N PRO A 31 4.68 -3.60 8.42
CA PRO A 31 4.97 -3.05 9.74
C PRO A 31 5.70 -1.70 9.73
N LYS A 32 6.40 -1.37 8.63
CA LYS A 32 7.16 -0.12 8.47
C LYS A 32 6.33 1.01 7.90
N ILE A 33 5.33 0.69 7.07
CA ILE A 33 4.52 1.70 6.38
C ILE A 33 3.18 1.97 7.05
N ILE A 34 2.66 1.06 7.88
CA ILE A 34 1.39 1.23 8.62
C ILE A 34 1.26 2.61 9.30
N PRO A 35 2.29 3.17 9.96
CA PRO A 35 2.19 4.48 10.60
C PRO A 35 1.93 5.66 9.64
N TYR A 36 2.13 5.47 8.33
CA TYR A 36 1.91 6.48 7.28
C TYR A 36 0.65 6.18 6.44
N GLY A 37 -0.18 5.24 6.89
CA GLY A 37 -1.41 4.87 6.22
C GLY A 37 -2.62 5.60 6.78
N GLU A 38 -3.69 5.58 6.00
CA GLU A 38 -4.98 6.19 6.30
C GLU A 38 -6.04 5.13 6.67
N ASP A 39 -7.18 5.59 7.15
CA ASP A 39 -8.33 4.74 7.49
C ASP A 39 -9.37 4.67 6.36
N LEU A 40 -10.21 3.62 6.36
CA LEU A 40 -11.32 3.51 5.41
C LEU A 40 -12.37 4.63 5.56
N ARG A 41 -12.31 5.42 6.64
CA ARG A 41 -13.12 6.63 6.85
C ARG A 41 -12.72 7.77 5.92
N GLU A 42 -11.49 7.74 5.42
CA GLU A 42 -10.93 8.79 4.58
C GLU A 42 -11.22 8.47 3.12
N GLU A 43 -12.50 8.62 2.76
CA GLU A 43 -13.07 8.19 1.48
C GLU A 43 -12.32 8.72 0.26
N ASN A 44 -11.76 9.93 0.34
CA ASN A 44 -10.94 10.54 -0.72
C ASN A 44 -9.71 9.69 -1.13
N PHE A 45 -9.21 8.85 -0.22
CA PHE A 45 -8.07 7.99 -0.51
C PHE A 45 -8.45 6.78 -1.34
N TRP A 46 -9.72 6.36 -1.37
CA TRP A 46 -10.06 5.06 -1.95
C TRP A 46 -11.35 4.93 -2.74
N LEU A 47 -12.33 5.79 -2.52
CA LEU A 47 -13.53 5.80 -3.34
C LEU A 47 -13.25 6.34 -4.74
N SER A 48 -14.07 5.90 -5.70
CA SER A 48 -14.07 6.33 -7.09
C SER A 48 -12.71 6.16 -7.80
N LYS A 49 -11.89 5.21 -7.32
CA LYS A 49 -10.60 4.84 -7.89
C LYS A 49 -10.66 3.44 -8.51
N ARG A 50 -9.86 3.24 -9.56
CA ARG A 50 -9.63 1.94 -10.19
C ARG A 50 -8.46 1.26 -9.49
N TRP A 51 -8.77 0.29 -8.65
CA TRP A 51 -7.81 -0.46 -7.87
C TRP A 51 -7.47 -1.76 -8.58
N LYS A 52 -6.27 -1.84 -9.14
CA LYS A 52 -5.77 -3.04 -9.81
C LYS A 52 -5.25 -4.05 -8.80
N GLU A 53 -5.70 -5.29 -8.92
CA GLU A 53 -5.17 -6.38 -8.10
C GLU A 53 -3.77 -6.79 -8.56
N VAL A 54 -2.85 -6.94 -7.61
CA VAL A 54 -1.48 -7.38 -7.84
C VAL A 54 -1.27 -8.75 -7.23
N ARG A 55 -0.69 -9.66 -8.02
CA ARG A 55 -0.41 -11.05 -7.65
C ARG A 55 0.98 -11.46 -8.15
N ASP A 56 1.57 -12.45 -7.52
CA ASP A 56 2.85 -13.06 -7.87
C ASP A 56 2.74 -14.39 -8.61
N ASP A 57 1.52 -14.84 -8.95
CA ASP A 57 1.33 -16.11 -9.65
C ASP A 57 1.90 -16.10 -11.06
N GLU A 58 2.53 -17.21 -11.45
CA GLU A 58 2.89 -17.47 -12.83
C GLU A 58 1.63 -17.59 -13.70
N GLY A 59 1.47 -16.68 -14.67
CA GLY A 59 0.34 -16.68 -15.61
C GLY A 59 -0.82 -15.77 -15.24
N PHE A 60 -0.72 -14.98 -14.17
CA PHE A 60 -1.69 -13.93 -13.90
C PHE A 60 -1.52 -12.76 -14.89
N HIS A 61 -2.24 -12.85 -16.00
CA HIS A 61 -2.30 -11.80 -17.04
C HIS A 61 -3.62 -11.03 -17.02
N GLU A 62 -4.58 -11.46 -16.21
CA GLU A 62 -5.90 -10.85 -16.10
C GLU A 62 -5.79 -9.47 -15.44
N SER A 63 -6.40 -8.47 -16.06
CA SER A 63 -6.52 -7.14 -15.47
C SER A 63 -7.77 -7.10 -14.59
N ILE A 64 -7.61 -7.49 -13.33
CA ILE A 64 -8.67 -7.40 -12.32
C ILE A 64 -8.66 -5.99 -11.71
N LEU A 65 -9.76 -5.24 -11.91
CA LEU A 65 -9.97 -3.93 -11.30
C LEU A 65 -11.13 -3.95 -10.31
N HIS A 66 -10.90 -3.40 -9.14
CA HIS A 66 -11.86 -3.16 -8.08
C HIS A 66 -12.20 -1.66 -8.08
N ILE A 67 -13.48 -1.31 -8.14
CA ILE A 67 -13.93 0.09 -8.08
C ILE A 67 -14.96 0.19 -6.98
N PHE A 68 -14.65 0.99 -5.96
CA PHE A 68 -15.54 1.28 -4.84
C PHE A 68 -16.14 2.65 -5.04
N ASN A 69 -17.40 2.73 -5.43
CA ASN A 69 -18.08 4.00 -5.67
C ASN A 69 -18.77 4.50 -4.41
N GLU A 70 -19.06 5.80 -4.39
CA GLU A 70 -19.90 6.42 -3.38
C GLU A 70 -21.27 5.72 -3.30
N GLY A 71 -21.90 5.76 -2.11
CA GLY A 71 -23.21 5.12 -1.89
C GLY A 71 -23.17 3.60 -1.76
N GLY A 72 -21.99 2.98 -1.68
CA GLY A 72 -21.84 1.55 -1.43
C GLY A 72 -21.88 0.66 -2.67
N GLU A 73 -21.82 1.24 -3.89
CA GLU A 73 -21.73 0.45 -5.12
C GLU A 73 -20.30 -0.08 -5.31
N TYR A 74 -20.17 -1.37 -5.62
CA TYR A 74 -18.91 -2.01 -5.94
C TYR A 74 -18.95 -2.55 -7.38
N LEU A 75 -17.91 -2.28 -8.16
CA LEU A 75 -17.73 -2.84 -9.50
C LEU A 75 -16.44 -3.65 -9.56
N LEU A 76 -16.55 -4.87 -10.06
CA LEU A 76 -15.42 -5.73 -10.40
C LEU A 76 -15.30 -5.78 -11.92
N SER A 77 -14.20 -5.29 -12.47
CA SER A 77 -13.89 -5.44 -13.89
C SER A 77 -12.88 -6.57 -14.09
N LEU A 78 -13.25 -7.58 -14.87
CA LEU A 78 -12.40 -8.69 -15.28
C LEU A 78 -12.19 -8.58 -16.79
N ASP A 79 -11.00 -8.13 -17.20
CA ASP A 79 -10.64 -7.91 -18.61
C ASP A 79 -11.69 -7.10 -19.40
N GLY A 80 -12.28 -6.10 -18.75
CA GLY A 80 -13.29 -5.20 -19.32
C GLY A 80 -14.74 -5.66 -19.12
N ASN A 81 -14.98 -6.88 -18.65
CA ASN A 81 -16.32 -7.31 -18.25
C ASN A 81 -16.63 -6.85 -16.82
N VAL A 82 -17.74 -6.15 -16.64
CA VAL A 82 -18.09 -5.57 -15.33
C VAL A 82 -19.16 -6.40 -14.63
N VAL A 83 -18.85 -6.81 -13.40
CA VAL A 83 -19.79 -7.41 -12.45
C VAL A 83 -20.10 -6.39 -11.37
N LYS A 84 -21.40 -6.19 -11.09
CA LYS A 84 -21.87 -5.29 -10.04
C LYS A 84 -22.01 -6.02 -8.71
N GLY A 85 -21.68 -5.32 -7.64
CA GLY A 85 -21.84 -5.74 -6.27
C GLY A 85 -22.06 -4.53 -5.36
N ASN A 86 -21.98 -4.75 -4.05
CA ASN A 86 -22.04 -3.69 -3.06
C ASN A 86 -20.83 -3.80 -2.12
N TRP A 87 -20.44 -2.69 -1.51
CA TRP A 87 -19.51 -2.68 -0.39
C TRP A 87 -20.14 -1.96 0.80
N LYS A 88 -19.75 -2.38 2.00
CA LYS A 88 -20.17 -1.75 3.26
C LYS A 88 -18.99 -1.69 4.21
N ARG A 89 -18.86 -0.60 4.95
CA ARG A 89 -17.86 -0.48 6.01
C ARG A 89 -18.49 -0.80 7.36
N LEU A 90 -17.79 -1.54 8.21
CA LEU A 90 -18.26 -1.82 9.55
C LEU A 90 -17.95 -0.62 10.48
N ASN A 91 -18.88 0.33 10.56
CA ASN A 91 -18.87 1.49 11.46
C ASN A 91 -17.50 2.11 11.79
N LYS A 92 -16.97 1.92 13.01
CA LYS A 92 -15.72 2.57 13.48
C LYS A 92 -14.48 1.78 13.10
N ASP A 93 -14.66 0.59 12.53
CA ASP A 93 -13.58 -0.33 12.26
C ASP A 93 -13.08 -0.16 10.84
N ASN A 94 -11.80 -0.51 10.66
CA ASN A 94 -11.15 -0.59 9.36
C ASN A 94 -11.48 -1.92 8.67
N THR A 95 -12.77 -2.26 8.64
CA THR A 95 -13.28 -3.52 8.11
C THR A 95 -14.27 -3.24 6.98
N LEU A 96 -14.09 -3.94 5.87
CA LEU A 96 -14.84 -3.81 4.63
C LEU A 96 -15.58 -5.12 4.34
N ILE A 97 -16.87 -5.03 4.06
CA ILE A 97 -17.70 -6.14 3.58
C ILE A 97 -17.90 -5.93 2.08
N LEU A 98 -17.57 -6.93 1.28
CA LEU A 98 -17.80 -6.96 -0.16
C LEU A 98 -18.88 -7.99 -0.48
N GLU A 99 -19.94 -7.54 -1.14
CA GLU A 99 -21.07 -8.37 -1.56
C GLU A 99 -21.06 -8.47 -3.08
N ILE A 100 -20.79 -9.66 -3.63
CA ILE A 100 -20.75 -9.89 -5.07
C ILE A 100 -21.30 -11.28 -5.40
N ALA A 101 -22.14 -11.38 -6.44
CA ALA A 101 -22.72 -12.64 -6.91
C ALA A 101 -23.36 -13.50 -5.78
N GLY A 102 -24.05 -12.86 -4.84
CA GLY A 102 -24.71 -13.53 -3.71
C GLY A 102 -23.78 -14.03 -2.60
N LYS A 103 -22.49 -13.70 -2.65
CA LYS A 103 -21.51 -13.99 -1.59
C LYS A 103 -21.12 -12.69 -0.87
N SER A 104 -20.97 -12.78 0.44
CA SER A 104 -20.45 -11.70 1.28
C SER A 104 -19.09 -12.10 1.82
N GLU A 105 -18.09 -11.26 1.60
CA GLU A 105 -16.72 -11.46 2.04
C GLU A 105 -16.30 -10.32 2.96
N LEU A 106 -15.67 -10.66 4.09
CA LEU A 106 -15.22 -9.71 5.09
C LEU A 106 -13.70 -9.54 4.97
N PHE A 107 -13.26 -8.28 4.96
CA PHE A 107 -11.85 -7.89 4.83
C PHE A 107 -11.48 -6.89 5.91
N ASP A 108 -10.29 -7.04 6.46
CA ASP A 108 -9.68 -6.08 7.38
C ASP A 108 -8.58 -5.30 6.64
N LEU A 109 -8.58 -3.97 6.78
CA LEU A 109 -7.54 -3.12 6.24
C LEU A 109 -6.21 -3.36 6.96
N ARG A 110 -5.14 -3.48 6.20
CA ARG A 110 -3.76 -3.49 6.70
C ARG A 110 -3.02 -2.21 6.38
N PHE A 111 -3.28 -1.63 5.22
CA PHE A 111 -2.67 -0.37 4.81
C PHE A 111 -3.54 0.31 3.76
N LEU A 112 -3.62 1.63 3.81
CA LEU A 112 -4.24 2.45 2.78
C LEU A 112 -3.43 3.71 2.59
N ASN A 113 -3.22 4.12 1.34
CA ASN A 113 -2.86 5.49 1.00
C ASN A 113 -3.41 5.83 -0.40
N GLY A 114 -2.92 6.90 -1.01
CA GLY A 114 -3.37 7.34 -2.33
C GLY A 114 -3.12 6.35 -3.47
N ASP A 115 -2.12 5.47 -3.31
CA ASP A 115 -1.58 4.57 -4.34
C ASP A 115 -1.82 3.09 -4.05
N PHE A 116 -1.94 2.70 -2.78
CA PHE A 116 -1.98 1.31 -2.33
C PHE A 116 -3.11 1.10 -1.34
N MET A 117 -3.79 -0.05 -1.47
CA MET A 117 -4.71 -0.58 -0.50
C MET A 117 -4.36 -2.05 -0.27
N VAL A 118 -4.04 -2.42 0.96
CA VAL A 118 -3.74 -3.79 1.33
C VAL A 118 -4.79 -4.27 2.32
N LEU A 119 -5.52 -5.30 1.95
CA LEU A 119 -6.54 -5.93 2.77
C LEU A 119 -6.10 -7.33 3.18
N THR A 120 -6.68 -7.86 4.24
CA THR A 120 -6.63 -9.29 4.58
C THR A 120 -8.04 -9.82 4.72
N LYS A 121 -8.37 -10.90 4.03
CA LYS A 121 -9.67 -11.55 4.20
C LYS A 121 -9.78 -12.10 5.63
N HIS A 122 -10.87 -11.78 6.30
CA HIS A 122 -11.09 -12.20 7.68
C HIS A 122 -11.11 -13.73 7.80
N GLY A 123 -10.61 -14.24 8.92
CA GLY A 123 -10.39 -15.68 9.17
C GLY A 123 -8.97 -16.16 8.85
N ASP A 124 -8.70 -17.43 9.17
CA ASP A 124 -7.36 -18.02 9.00
C ASP A 124 -7.17 -18.54 7.57
N GLN A 125 -6.75 -17.65 6.67
CA GLN A 125 -6.49 -17.99 5.26
C GLN A 125 -5.23 -18.84 5.10
N VAL A 126 -4.22 -18.60 5.95
CA VAL A 126 -2.94 -19.31 5.91
C VAL A 126 -3.15 -20.80 6.18
N LYS A 127 -3.94 -21.18 7.19
CA LYS A 127 -4.29 -22.58 7.44
C LYS A 127 -5.07 -23.25 6.31
N LYS A 128 -5.70 -22.47 5.43
CA LYS A 128 -6.43 -22.96 4.26
C LYS A 128 -5.57 -23.01 3.00
N GLY A 129 -4.29 -22.63 3.07
CA GLY A 129 -3.41 -22.51 1.91
C GLY A 129 -3.85 -21.41 0.94
N LEU A 130 -4.64 -20.44 1.41
CA LEU A 130 -5.09 -19.29 0.63
C LEU A 130 -4.21 -18.09 0.93
N ARG A 131 -4.14 -17.15 -0.04
CA ARG A 131 -3.35 -15.93 0.12
C ARG A 131 -3.80 -15.12 1.33
N ARG A 132 -2.81 -14.58 2.04
CA ARG A 132 -3.08 -13.78 3.23
C ARG A 132 -3.49 -12.37 2.85
N TYR A 133 -2.76 -11.77 1.91
CA TYR A 133 -2.93 -10.38 1.54
C TYR A 133 -3.65 -10.23 0.20
N PHE A 134 -4.48 -9.21 0.16
CA PHE A 134 -5.13 -8.72 -1.05
C PHE A 134 -4.53 -7.35 -1.36
N CYS A 135 -3.56 -7.34 -2.27
CA CYS A 135 -2.81 -6.14 -2.62
C CYS A 135 -3.47 -5.45 -3.82
N LEU A 136 -3.97 -4.25 -3.59
CA LEU A 136 -4.60 -3.40 -4.58
C LEU A 136 -3.74 -2.15 -4.79
N VAL A 137 -3.54 -1.78 -6.05
CA VAL A 137 -2.75 -0.61 -6.44
C VAL A 137 -3.60 0.27 -7.34
N TYR A 138 -3.58 1.58 -7.09
CA TYR A 138 -4.27 2.53 -7.94
C TYR A 138 -3.71 2.41 -9.37
N GLU A 139 -4.57 2.17 -10.36
CA GLU A 139 -4.16 1.78 -11.71
C GLU A 139 -3.09 2.71 -12.33
N PRO A 140 -3.17 4.05 -12.24
CA PRO A 140 -2.10 4.93 -12.73
C PRO A 140 -0.76 4.74 -12.02
N ALA A 141 -0.77 4.34 -10.75
CA ALA A 141 0.43 4.10 -9.95
C ALA A 141 1.14 2.79 -10.32
N THR A 142 0.52 1.91 -11.10
CA THR A 142 1.12 0.67 -11.63
C THR A 142 2.04 0.90 -12.83
N ARG A 143 2.11 2.13 -13.35
CA ARG A 143 2.95 2.49 -14.49
C ARG A 143 4.22 3.18 -14.05
N GLY A 144 5.35 2.80 -14.63
CA GLY A 144 6.65 3.46 -14.46
C GLY A 144 7.42 3.50 -15.77
N GLY A 145 7.91 4.68 -16.17
CA GLY A 145 8.67 4.83 -17.43
C GLY A 145 7.90 4.41 -18.69
N GLY A 146 6.56 4.50 -18.67
CA GLY A 146 5.69 4.10 -19.78
C GLY A 146 5.40 2.59 -19.87
N LYS A 147 5.89 1.78 -18.93
CA LYS A 147 5.61 0.34 -18.85
C LYS A 147 4.86 -0.01 -17.57
N GLU A 148 4.14 -1.13 -17.60
CA GLU A 148 3.54 -1.71 -16.40
C GLU A 148 4.64 -2.30 -15.50
N LEU A 149 4.51 -2.08 -14.19
CA LEU A 149 5.45 -2.54 -13.20
C LEU A 149 5.16 -3.99 -12.81
N ASP A 150 6.21 -4.83 -12.80
CA ASP A 150 6.17 -6.14 -12.13
C ASP A 150 5.87 -5.97 -10.62
N TRP A 151 5.28 -6.98 -10.00
CA TRP A 151 4.92 -6.96 -8.59
C TRP A 151 6.12 -6.64 -7.69
N ARG A 152 7.34 -7.07 -8.05
CA ARG A 152 8.57 -6.74 -7.31
C ARG A 152 8.86 -5.25 -7.32
N ASN A 153 8.68 -4.60 -8.48
CA ASN A 153 8.83 -3.15 -8.58
C ASN A 153 7.71 -2.41 -7.86
N ILE A 154 6.50 -3.00 -7.80
CA ILE A 154 5.39 -2.48 -7.00
C ILE A 154 5.73 -2.56 -5.50
N MET A 155 6.31 -3.67 -5.03
CA MET A 155 6.78 -3.82 -3.64
C MET A 155 7.91 -2.82 -3.33
N GLU A 156 8.86 -2.61 -4.25
CA GLU A 156 9.89 -1.59 -4.11
C GLU A 156 9.29 -0.18 -4.00
N LYS A 157 8.28 0.12 -4.83
CA LYS A 157 7.55 1.39 -4.78
C LYS A 157 6.78 1.55 -3.46
N MET A 158 6.19 0.48 -2.94
CA MET A 158 5.53 0.51 -1.63
C MET A 158 6.54 0.74 -0.51
N PHE A 159 7.71 0.10 -0.57
CA PHE A 159 8.78 0.29 0.40
C PHE A 159 9.37 1.70 0.37
N ASN A 160 9.36 2.38 -0.78
CA ASN A 160 9.75 3.80 -0.88
C ASN A 160 8.95 4.72 0.03
N ILE A 161 7.69 4.38 0.35
CA ILE A 161 6.89 5.16 1.29
C ILE A 161 7.62 5.29 2.63
N TRP A 162 8.18 4.19 3.15
CA TRP A 162 8.95 4.22 4.39
C TRP A 162 10.25 5.00 4.23
N ARG A 163 10.95 4.82 3.10
CA ARG A 163 12.24 5.47 2.82
C ARG A 163 12.10 6.99 2.77
N GLU A 164 11.14 7.49 2.01
CA GLU A 164 10.90 8.92 1.83
C GLU A 164 10.45 9.58 3.14
N ASN A 165 9.55 8.95 3.89
CA ASN A 165 9.11 9.47 5.18
C ASN A 165 10.23 9.47 6.23
N SER A 166 11.05 8.41 6.28
CA SER A 166 12.18 8.33 7.22
C SER A 166 13.24 9.39 6.91
N LEU A 167 13.57 9.61 5.63
CA LEU A 167 14.51 10.66 5.21
C LEU A 167 13.97 12.05 5.51
N SER A 168 12.67 12.29 5.28
CA SER A 168 12.01 13.56 5.60
C SER A 168 12.09 13.87 7.10
N LEU A 169 11.84 12.88 7.96
CA LEU A 169 11.91 13.03 9.41
C LEU A 169 13.33 13.37 9.88
N VAL A 170 14.35 12.69 9.36
CA VAL A 170 15.75 12.98 9.69
C VAL A 170 16.15 14.37 9.22
N ALA A 171 15.76 14.77 8.00
CA ALA A 171 16.02 16.10 7.48
C ALA A 171 15.38 17.19 8.36
N TRP A 172 14.14 16.95 8.83
CA TRP A 172 13.46 17.86 9.75
C TRP A 172 14.18 17.97 11.10
N LEU A 173 14.65 16.86 11.68
CA LEU A 173 15.44 16.87 12.92
C LEU A 173 16.75 17.65 12.76
N ILE A 174 17.47 17.46 11.65
CA ILE A 174 18.69 18.22 11.34
C ILE A 174 18.38 19.71 11.21
N PHE A 175 17.29 20.06 10.52
CA PHE A 175 16.87 21.44 10.33
C PHE A 175 16.54 22.13 11.67
N VAL A 176 15.75 21.48 12.53
CA VAL A 176 15.44 21.99 13.88
C VAL A 176 16.70 22.09 14.74
N GLY A 177 17.60 21.11 14.66
CA GLY A 177 18.90 21.15 15.35
C GLY A 177 19.79 22.31 14.89
N ALA A 178 19.83 22.58 13.58
CA ALA A 178 20.57 23.70 13.02
C ALA A 178 20.01 25.05 13.47
N ILE A 179 18.68 25.22 13.50
CA ILE A 179 18.04 26.42 14.06
C ILE A 179 18.40 26.58 15.54
N GLY A 180 18.31 25.51 16.33
CA GLY A 180 18.68 25.55 17.75
C GLY A 180 20.14 25.97 17.98
N LEU A 181 21.05 25.46 17.14
CA LEU A 181 22.46 25.84 17.16
C LEU A 181 22.67 27.32 16.81
N ILE A 182 22.01 27.82 15.75
CA ILE A 182 22.09 29.23 15.34
C ILE A 182 21.58 30.15 16.45
N ILE A 183 20.44 29.81 17.05
CA ILE A 183 19.86 30.57 18.17
C ILE A 183 20.83 30.57 19.35
N TYR A 184 21.39 29.41 19.73
CA TYR A 184 22.37 29.31 20.80
C TYR A 184 23.61 30.17 20.54
N MET A 185 24.15 30.14 19.31
CA MET A 185 25.27 30.99 18.92
C MET A 185 24.91 32.47 18.89
N SER A 186 23.66 32.83 18.61
CA SER A 186 23.20 34.23 18.61
C SER A 186 23.06 34.84 20.00
N PHE A 187 22.92 34.02 21.05
CA PHE A 187 22.83 34.48 22.44
C PHE A 187 24.17 34.45 23.19
N ARG A 188 25.25 34.03 22.53
CA ARG A 188 26.61 34.00 23.05
C ARG A 188 27.45 35.10 22.42
#